data_AF-A0A963NFF3-F1
#
_entry.id   AF-A0A963NFF3-F1
#
_cell.length_a   1.000
_cell.length_b   1.000
_cell.length_c   1.000
_cell.angle_alpha   90.00
_cell.angle_beta   90.00
_cell.angle_gamma   90.00
#
_symmetry.space_group_name_H-M   'P 1'
#
loop_
_entity.id
_entity.type
_entity.pdbx_description
1 polymer ?
#
loop_
_entity_poly.entity_id
_entity_poly.type
_entity_poly.pdbx_seq_one_letter_code
_entity_poly.pdbx_strand_id
1 'polypeptide(L)'
;MRTASSPSPSLSPSRRAWLRFKRNRLGYWSLLVFCALVLVSLCAELVSNDRPLVVRYEGQTYFPMLKDYPETTFGGDFLTPTDYLDPFIQQKFSQGSNWALYTLNPYGPNTLNYFAKAPNPSAPTRENWLGTDDRGRDLLAQLIYGFRVSVLFALAL
;
A
#
# COMPACT_ATOMS: atom_id res chain seq x y z
N MET A 1 46.77 -29.06 -40.62
CA MET A 1 46.59 -27.76 -39.94
C MET A 1 45.42 -27.90 -38.96
N ARG A 2 45.66 -28.07 -37.65
CA ARG A 2 44.60 -28.17 -36.63
C ARG A 2 44.42 -26.79 -36.00
N THR A 3 43.28 -26.17 -36.20
CA THR A 3 42.89 -24.95 -35.48
C THR A 3 42.67 -25.31 -34.01
N ALA A 4 43.51 -24.78 -33.11
CA ALA A 4 43.31 -24.94 -31.68
C ALA A 4 42.04 -24.19 -31.27
N SER A 5 41.03 -24.90 -30.78
CA SER A 5 39.82 -24.32 -30.21
C SER A 5 40.15 -23.64 -28.88
N SER A 6 39.93 -22.34 -28.77
CA SER A 6 40.07 -21.60 -27.52
C SER A 6 39.15 -22.18 -26.44
N PRO A 7 39.61 -22.37 -25.19
CA PRO A 7 38.77 -22.90 -24.13
C PRO A 7 37.62 -21.92 -23.84
N SER A 8 36.39 -22.42 -23.81
CA SER A 8 35.22 -21.61 -23.46
C SER A 8 35.36 -21.09 -22.03
N PRO A 9 35.07 -19.79 -21.78
CA PRO A 9 35.25 -19.23 -20.45
C PRO A 9 34.35 -19.94 -19.43
N SER A 10 34.96 -20.45 -18.36
CA SER A 10 34.22 -21.12 -17.28
C SER A 10 33.33 -20.13 -16.53
N LEU A 11 32.08 -20.51 -16.26
CA LEU A 11 31.13 -19.65 -15.55
C LEU A 11 31.60 -19.30 -14.13
N SER A 12 31.44 -18.03 -13.75
CA SER A 12 31.73 -17.59 -12.38
C SER A 12 30.91 -18.37 -11.34
N PRO A 13 31.42 -18.53 -10.10
CA PRO A 13 30.70 -19.23 -9.04
C PRO A 13 29.29 -18.69 -8.79
N SER A 14 29.13 -17.36 -8.79
CA SER A 14 27.84 -16.68 -8.63
C SER A 14 26.87 -17.00 -9.77
N ARG A 15 27.36 -16.99 -11.02
CA ARG A 15 26.54 -17.33 -12.19
C ARG A 15 26.10 -18.80 -12.18
N ARG A 16 26.96 -19.71 -11.72
CA ARG A 16 26.58 -21.12 -11.52
C ARG A 16 25.54 -21.29 -10.42
N ALA A 17 25.69 -20.60 -9.28
CA ALA A 17 24.71 -20.62 -8.20
C ALA A 17 23.34 -20.10 -8.66
N TRP A 18 23.31 -19.00 -9.41
CA TRP A 18 22.08 -18.43 -9.97
C TRP A 18 21.35 -19.36 -10.93
N LEU A 19 22.09 -20.03 -11.84
CA LEU A 19 21.50 -21.00 -12.75
C LEU A 19 20.91 -22.21 -12.00
N ARG A 20 21.57 -22.66 -10.92
CA ARG A 20 21.01 -23.70 -10.02
C ARG A 20 19.74 -23.23 -9.32
N PHE A 21 19.71 -21.99 -8.83
CA PHE A 21 18.54 -21.41 -8.18
C PHE A 21 17.36 -21.27 -9.15
N LYS A 22 17.59 -20.74 -10.36
CA LYS A 22 16.56 -20.64 -11.42
C LYS A 22 15.95 -21.99 -11.80
N ARG A 23 16.70 -23.09 -11.67
CA ARG A 23 16.18 -24.44 -11.91
C ARG A 23 15.22 -24.90 -10.81
N ASN A 24 15.35 -24.39 -9.59
CA ASN A 24 14.37 -24.59 -8.53
C ASN A 24 13.18 -23.64 -8.75
N ARG A 25 12.14 -24.15 -9.43
CA ARG A 25 10.95 -23.37 -9.80
C ARG A 25 10.26 -22.75 -8.57
N LEU A 26 10.09 -23.52 -7.50
CA LEU A 26 9.44 -23.03 -6.27
C LEU A 26 10.24 -21.87 -5.67
N GLY A 27 11.55 -22.05 -5.49
CA GLY A 27 12.42 -21.00 -4.95
C GLY A 27 12.41 -19.73 -5.81
N TYR A 28 12.43 -19.88 -7.14
CA TYR A 28 12.38 -18.76 -8.06
C TYR A 28 11.04 -17.99 -7.99
N TRP A 29 9.90 -18.69 -7.97
CA TRP A 29 8.59 -18.05 -7.81
C TRP A 29 8.42 -17.39 -6.44
N SER A 30 8.88 -18.03 -5.36
CA SER A 30 8.89 -17.41 -4.03
C SER A 30 9.69 -16.11 -4.00
N LEU A 31 10.85 -16.07 -4.67
CA LEU A 31 11.64 -14.85 -4.79
C LEU A 31 10.87 -13.76 -5.55
N LEU A 32 10.22 -14.09 -6.67
CA LEU A 32 9.44 -13.13 -7.44
C LEU A 32 8.27 -12.56 -6.63
N VAL A 33 7.50 -13.41 -5.96
CA VAL A 33 6.39 -12.97 -5.10
C VAL A 33 6.91 -12.10 -3.96
N PHE A 34 7.99 -12.52 -3.30
CA PHE A 34 8.63 -11.73 -2.25
C PHE A 34 9.06 -10.35 -2.75
N CYS A 35 9.78 -10.27 -3.87
CA CYS A 35 10.18 -8.99 -4.46
C CYS A 35 8.97 -8.10 -4.81
N ALA A 36 7.90 -8.69 -5.36
CA ALA A 36 6.68 -7.96 -5.67
C ALA A 36 6.02 -7.40 -4.39
N LEU A 37 5.91 -8.20 -3.32
CA LEU A 37 5.39 -7.75 -2.03
C LEU A 37 6.27 -6.65 -1.43
N VAL A 38 7.60 -6.75 -1.54
CA VAL A 38 8.52 -5.69 -1.08
C VAL A 38 8.26 -4.40 -1.85
N LEU A 39 8.20 -4.43 -3.18
CA LEU A 39 7.91 -3.25 -4.00
C LEU A 39 6.56 -2.61 -3.65
N VAL A 40 5.50 -3.43 -3.51
CA VAL A 40 4.17 -2.97 -3.10
C VAL A 40 4.24 -2.32 -1.72
N SER A 41 4.96 -2.93 -0.77
CA SER A 41 5.07 -2.39 0.59
C SER A 41 5.89 -1.09 0.65
N LEU A 42 6.93 -0.94 -0.18
CA LEU A 42 7.69 0.31 -0.28
C LEU A 42 6.83 1.45 -0.80
N CYS A 43 5.86 1.15 -1.67
CA CYS A 43 4.88 2.10 -2.17
C CYS A 43 3.54 2.03 -1.41
N ALA A 44 3.55 1.63 -0.13
CA ALA A 44 2.32 1.40 0.64
C ALA A 44 1.38 2.61 0.64
N GLU A 45 1.90 3.84 0.73
CA GLU A 45 1.11 5.06 0.74
C GLU A 45 0.28 5.27 -0.54
N LEU A 46 0.63 4.60 -1.65
CA LEU A 46 -0.12 4.64 -2.91
C LEU A 46 -1.17 3.51 -3.00
N VAL A 47 -1.01 2.46 -2.20
CA VAL A 47 -1.83 1.24 -2.26
C VAL A 47 -2.83 1.18 -1.10
N SER A 48 -2.41 1.62 0.08
CA SER A 48 -3.17 1.57 1.33
C SER A 48 -2.99 2.87 2.09
N ASN A 49 -3.94 3.79 2.01
CA ASN A 49 -3.85 5.11 2.64
C ASN A 49 -5.23 5.67 2.94
N ASP A 50 -5.41 6.24 4.12
CA ASP A 50 -6.66 6.87 4.57
C ASP A 50 -6.88 8.24 3.92
N ARG A 51 -5.84 8.84 3.35
CA ARG A 51 -5.96 10.08 2.59
C ARG A 51 -6.11 9.77 1.10
N PRO A 52 -7.05 10.43 0.40
CA PRO A 52 -7.13 10.31 -1.04
C PRO A 52 -5.87 10.87 -1.71
N LEU A 53 -5.51 10.28 -2.85
CA LEU A 53 -4.36 10.68 -3.65
C LEU A 53 -4.56 12.09 -4.21
N VAL A 54 -5.77 12.38 -4.69
CA VAL A 54 -6.15 13.68 -5.20
C VAL A 54 -7.64 13.91 -4.97
N VAL A 55 -8.01 15.17 -4.71
CA VAL A 55 -9.39 15.61 -4.52
C VAL A 55 -9.63 16.81 -5.42
N ARG A 56 -10.75 16.80 -6.14
CA ARG A 56 -11.30 17.98 -6.82
C ARG A 56 -12.49 18.45 -6.02
N TYR A 57 -12.40 19.66 -5.46
CA TYR A 57 -13.46 20.24 -4.64
C TYR A 57 -13.67 21.70 -5.05
N GLU A 58 -14.92 22.06 -5.40
CA GLU A 58 -15.34 23.42 -5.78
C GLU A 58 -14.44 24.11 -6.83
N GLY A 59 -13.99 23.34 -7.82
CA GLY A 59 -13.15 23.87 -8.90
C GLY A 59 -11.67 24.03 -8.55
N GLN A 60 -11.23 23.57 -7.37
CA GLN A 60 -9.83 23.50 -6.96
C GLN A 60 -9.36 22.04 -6.80
N THR A 61 -8.07 21.80 -7.03
CA THR A 61 -7.46 20.47 -6.92
C THR A 61 -6.52 20.44 -5.72
N TYR A 62 -6.69 19.42 -4.88
CA TYR A 62 -5.97 19.22 -3.62
C TYR A 62 -5.23 17.89 -3.65
N PHE A 63 -4.11 17.81 -2.95
CA PHE A 63 -3.30 16.59 -2.83
C PHE A 63 -3.14 16.19 -1.35
N PRO A 64 -4.18 15.60 -0.72
CA PRO A 64 -4.18 15.28 0.72
C PRO A 64 -3.06 14.35 1.18
N MET A 65 -2.55 13.50 0.29
CA MET A 65 -1.40 12.65 0.58
C MET A 65 -0.11 13.46 0.85
N LEU A 66 0.01 14.67 0.30
CA LEU A 66 1.21 15.51 0.41
C LEU A 66 1.05 16.66 1.42
N LYS A 67 -0.19 17.05 1.73
CA LYS A 67 -0.49 18.19 2.58
C LYS A 67 -1.73 17.92 3.42
N ASP A 68 -1.66 18.28 4.69
CA ASP A 68 -2.81 18.29 5.60
C ASP A 68 -3.74 19.47 5.28
N TYR A 69 -5.03 19.16 5.20
CA TYR A 69 -6.10 20.15 5.02
C TYR A 69 -7.08 20.04 6.19
N PRO A 70 -7.51 21.17 6.78
CA PRO A 70 -8.56 21.14 7.79
C PRO A 70 -9.92 20.83 7.15
N GLU A 71 -10.83 20.21 7.91
CA GLU A 71 -12.16 19.81 7.40
C GLU A 71 -13.00 20.98 6.87
N THR A 72 -12.79 22.20 7.41
CA THR A 72 -13.35 23.46 6.89
C THR A 72 -13.03 23.72 5.42
N THR A 73 -11.93 23.15 4.90
CA THR A 73 -11.58 23.22 3.47
C THR A 73 -12.63 22.52 2.60
N PHE A 74 -13.26 21.47 3.13
CA PHE A 74 -14.21 20.62 2.41
C PHE A 74 -15.65 20.80 2.94
N GLY A 75 -15.89 21.92 3.63
CA GLY A 75 -17.21 22.29 4.14
C GLY A 75 -17.56 21.73 5.52
N GLY A 76 -16.58 21.23 6.28
CA GLY A 76 -16.73 20.95 7.71
C GLY A 76 -16.69 22.22 8.58
N ASP A 77 -16.85 22.05 9.90
CA ASP A 77 -17.04 23.17 10.84
C ASP A 77 -15.80 23.43 11.72
N PHE A 78 -14.86 22.48 11.79
CA PHE A 78 -13.70 22.54 12.67
C PHE A 78 -12.38 22.79 11.92
N LEU A 79 -11.39 23.34 12.63
CA LEU A 79 -10.02 23.53 12.13
C LEU A 79 -9.13 22.31 12.41
N THR A 80 -9.72 21.13 12.48
CA THR A 80 -9.06 19.84 12.69
C THR A 80 -8.68 19.20 11.36
N PRO A 81 -7.65 18.34 11.31
CA PRO A 81 -7.32 17.57 10.11
C PRO A 81 -8.56 16.82 9.60
N THR A 82 -8.76 16.85 8.27
CA THR A 82 -9.91 16.20 7.64
C THR A 82 -9.87 14.69 7.85
N ASP A 83 -10.95 14.12 8.38
CA ASP A 83 -11.21 12.68 8.31
C ASP A 83 -11.89 12.34 6.96
N TYR A 84 -11.14 11.72 6.06
CA TYR A 84 -11.63 11.38 4.72
C TYR A 84 -12.51 10.12 4.68
N LEU A 85 -12.65 9.42 5.81
CA LEU A 85 -13.62 8.33 6.00
C LEU A 85 -14.98 8.83 6.49
N ASP A 86 -15.07 10.10 6.91
CA ASP A 86 -16.33 10.69 7.34
C ASP A 86 -17.37 10.66 6.21
N PRO A 87 -18.55 10.05 6.43
CA PRO A 87 -19.65 10.04 5.46
C PRO A 87 -20.03 11.43 4.95
N PHE A 88 -19.94 12.47 5.77
CA PHE A 88 -20.19 13.85 5.38
C PHE A 88 -19.19 14.33 4.33
N ILE A 89 -17.90 14.11 4.56
CA ILE A 89 -16.83 14.48 3.62
C ILE A 89 -16.95 13.67 2.32
N GLN A 90 -17.23 12.36 2.42
CA GLN A 90 -17.47 11.52 1.24
C GLN A 90 -18.68 11.98 0.43
N GLN A 91 -19.75 12.43 1.11
CA GLN A 91 -20.91 12.99 0.45
C GLN A 91 -20.55 14.29 -0.28
N LYS A 92 -19.77 15.19 0.34
CA LYS A 92 -19.27 16.43 -0.28
C LYS A 92 -18.45 16.18 -1.54
N PHE A 93 -17.63 15.13 -1.53
CA PHE A 93 -16.85 14.71 -2.71
C PHE A 93 -17.68 14.04 -3.79
N SER A 94 -18.88 13.57 -3.47
CA SER A 94 -19.79 12.97 -4.46
C SER A 94 -20.80 13.96 -5.04
N GLN A 95 -20.75 15.23 -4.62
CA GLN A 95 -21.70 16.28 -5.03
C GLN A 95 -21.19 17.08 -6.25
N GLY A 96 -22.09 17.32 -7.20
CA GLY A 96 -21.84 18.23 -8.32
C GLY A 96 -20.65 17.79 -9.17
N SER A 97 -19.65 18.67 -9.30
CA SER A 97 -18.40 18.41 -10.03
C SER A 97 -17.25 17.92 -9.15
N ASN A 98 -17.51 17.67 -7.86
CA ASN A 98 -16.48 17.21 -6.95
C ASN A 98 -16.20 15.72 -7.17
N TRP A 99 -14.98 15.30 -6.83
CA TRP A 99 -14.60 13.89 -6.80
C TRP A 99 -13.32 13.72 -5.99
N ALA A 100 -13.09 12.50 -5.51
CA ALA A 100 -11.87 12.12 -4.84
C ALA A 100 -11.38 10.77 -5.38
N LEU A 101 -10.07 10.64 -5.58
CA LEU A 101 -9.43 9.39 -5.95
C LEU A 101 -8.73 8.81 -4.73
N TYR A 102 -9.24 7.69 -4.24
CA TYR A 102 -8.68 6.95 -3.13
C TYR A 102 -7.70 5.87 -3.60
N THR A 103 -6.92 5.37 -2.66
CA THR A 103 -6.08 4.19 -2.86
C THR A 103 -6.93 2.92 -2.94
N LEU A 104 -6.33 1.78 -3.31
CA LEU A 104 -7.04 0.49 -3.38
C LEU A 104 -7.60 0.07 -2.02
N ASN A 105 -6.86 0.36 -0.95
CA ASN A 105 -7.30 0.18 0.42
C ASN A 105 -7.34 1.54 1.13
N PRO A 106 -8.51 2.17 1.33
CA PRO A 106 -8.62 3.53 1.87
C PRO A 106 -8.35 3.60 3.39
N TYR A 107 -7.38 2.82 3.89
CA TYR A 107 -6.99 2.76 5.29
C TYR A 107 -5.47 2.80 5.42
N GLY A 108 -4.99 3.63 6.34
CA GLY A 108 -3.60 3.64 6.80
C GLY A 108 -3.38 2.67 7.96
N PRO A 109 -2.11 2.52 8.41
CA PRO A 109 -1.73 1.53 9.43
C PRO A 109 -2.33 1.80 10.82
N ASN A 110 -2.68 3.05 11.10
CA ASN A 110 -3.23 3.49 12.39
C ASN A 110 -4.63 4.10 12.25
N THR A 111 -5.25 3.99 11.08
CA THR A 111 -6.57 4.59 10.82
C THR A 111 -7.62 3.85 11.64
N LEU A 112 -8.42 4.63 12.37
CA LEU A 112 -9.58 4.14 13.11
C LEU A 112 -10.83 4.56 12.36
N ASN A 113 -11.64 3.59 11.95
CA ASN A 113 -12.91 3.89 11.29
C ASN A 113 -14.02 4.08 12.34
N TYR A 114 -14.28 5.33 12.72
CA TYR A 114 -15.35 5.69 13.66
C TYR A 114 -16.76 5.41 13.11
N PHE A 115 -16.88 5.17 11.81
CA PHE A 115 -18.14 4.95 11.10
C PHE A 115 -18.32 3.48 10.68
N ALA A 116 -17.59 2.56 11.32
CA ALA A 116 -17.66 1.13 11.05
C ALA A 116 -19.09 0.58 11.26
N LYS A 117 -19.56 -0.25 10.33
CA LYS A 117 -20.90 -0.84 10.36
C LYS A 117 -21.02 -2.06 11.28
N ALA A 118 -19.88 -2.66 11.65
CA ALA A 118 -19.79 -3.86 12.46
C ALA A 118 -18.94 -3.59 13.72
N PRO A 119 -19.21 -4.29 14.84
CA PRO A 119 -18.37 -4.20 16.03
C PRO A 119 -16.96 -4.75 15.74
N ASN A 120 -15.98 -4.22 16.46
CA ASN A 120 -14.59 -4.68 16.39
C ASN A 120 -14.32 -5.79 17.42
N PRO A 121 -13.50 -6.80 17.09
CA PRO A 121 -12.93 -7.07 15.76
C PRO A 121 -14.01 -7.56 14.77
N SER A 122 -13.85 -7.18 13.50
CA SER A 122 -14.76 -7.58 12.43
C SER A 122 -14.13 -8.63 11.52
N ALA A 123 -14.96 -9.54 11.00
CA ALA A 123 -14.56 -10.51 9.99
C ALA A 123 -14.25 -9.81 8.63
N PRO A 124 -13.58 -10.48 7.68
CA PRO A 124 -13.34 -9.94 6.35
C PRO A 124 -14.60 -9.40 5.66
N THR A 125 -14.53 -8.17 5.14
CA THR A 125 -15.61 -7.51 4.40
C THR A 125 -15.08 -6.87 3.11
N ARG A 126 -15.98 -6.24 2.33
CA ARG A 126 -15.59 -5.46 1.15
C ARG A 126 -14.88 -4.15 1.51
N GLU A 127 -15.15 -3.60 2.70
CA GLU A 127 -14.48 -2.41 3.22
C GLU A 127 -13.12 -2.79 3.78
N ASN A 128 -13.05 -3.82 4.64
CA ASN A 128 -11.82 -4.33 5.22
C ASN A 128 -11.54 -5.75 4.72
N TRP A 129 -10.69 -5.90 3.70
CA TRP A 129 -10.51 -7.18 2.97
C TRP A 129 -10.05 -8.34 3.84
N LEU A 130 -9.35 -8.06 4.94
CA LEU A 130 -8.89 -9.05 5.90
C LEU A 130 -9.56 -8.92 7.28
N GLY A 131 -10.51 -7.99 7.43
CA GLY A 131 -11.18 -7.67 8.69
C GLY A 131 -10.45 -6.60 9.50
N THR A 132 -10.89 -6.41 10.75
CA THR A 132 -10.31 -5.42 11.67
C THR A 132 -9.79 -6.07 12.95
N ASP A 133 -8.83 -5.41 13.60
CA ASP A 133 -8.38 -5.80 14.94
C ASP A 133 -9.37 -5.38 16.05
N ASP A 134 -9.03 -5.65 17.30
CA ASP A 134 -9.81 -5.32 18.49
C ASP A 134 -10.07 -3.81 18.66
N ARG A 135 -9.24 -2.96 18.04
CA ARG A 135 -9.37 -1.50 18.05
C ARG A 135 -10.08 -0.94 16.82
N GLY A 136 -10.36 -1.77 15.81
CA GLY A 136 -10.99 -1.34 14.56
C GLY A 136 -10.04 -0.84 13.49
N ARG A 137 -8.75 -1.17 13.57
CA ARG A 137 -7.77 -0.88 12.51
C ARG A 137 -7.83 -1.95 11.44
N ASP A 138 -7.66 -1.55 10.19
CA ASP A 138 -7.66 -2.46 9.04
C ASP A 138 -6.47 -3.43 9.07
N LEU A 139 -6.74 -4.73 8.96
CA LEU A 139 -5.68 -5.75 9.04
C LEU A 139 -4.80 -5.79 7.79
N LEU A 140 -5.35 -5.49 6.60
CA LEU A 140 -4.56 -5.46 5.37
C LEU A 140 -3.54 -4.32 5.40
N ALA A 141 -3.94 -3.12 5.82
CA ALA A 141 -3.05 -1.99 6.03
C ALA A 141 -1.96 -2.35 7.03
N GLN A 142 -2.32 -2.90 8.19
CA GLN A 142 -1.33 -3.30 9.21
C GLN A 142 -0.30 -4.31 8.66
N LEU A 143 -0.72 -5.27 7.84
CA LEU A 143 0.19 -6.25 7.23
C LEU A 143 1.12 -5.62 6.19
N ILE A 144 0.62 -4.76 5.30
CA ILE A 144 1.45 -4.10 4.26
C ILE A 144 2.54 -3.25 4.92
N TYR A 145 2.15 -2.42 5.89
CA TYR A 145 3.07 -1.52 6.58
C TYR A 145 4.01 -2.27 7.53
N GLY A 146 3.51 -3.27 8.26
CA GLY A 146 4.32 -4.11 9.14
C GLY A 146 5.37 -4.91 8.37
N PHE A 147 4.97 -5.51 7.24
CA PHE A 147 5.89 -6.23 6.35
C PHE A 147 7.01 -5.32 5.83
N ARG A 148 6.69 -4.08 5.42
CA ARG A 148 7.71 -3.09 5.02
C ARG A 148 8.75 -2.89 6.11
N VAL A 149 8.30 -2.63 7.35
CA VAL A 149 9.22 -2.37 8.47
C VAL A 149 10.09 -3.60 8.75
N SER A 150 9.51 -4.80 8.77
CA SER A 150 10.26 -6.04 8.99
C SER A 150 11.34 -6.28 7.94
N VAL A 151 11.02 -6.08 6.65
CA VAL A 151 11.99 -6.29 5.57
C VAL A 151 13.08 -5.22 5.57
N LEU A 152 12.73 -3.95 5.75
CA LEU A 152 13.71 -2.87 5.81
C LEU A 152 14.69 -3.07 6.97
N PHE A 153 14.19 -3.51 8.13
CA PHE A 153 15.03 -3.84 9.27
C PHE A 153 15.97 -5.02 8.97
N ALA A 154 15.46 -6.10 8.39
CA ALA A 154 16.25 -7.27 8.02
C ALA A 154 17.30 -6.99 6.92
N LEU A 155 17.13 -5.94 6.11
CA LEU A 155 18.12 -5.52 5.11
C LEU A 155 19.16 -4.55 5.67
N ALA A 156 18.83 -3.82 6.73
CA ALA A 156 19.68 -2.78 7.30
C ALA A 156 20.65 -3.30 8.37
N LEU A 157 20.34 -4.43 9.01
CA LEU A 157 21.07 -5.03 10.13
C LEU A 157 21.58 -6.43 9.76
#